data_AF-A0A368RA79-F1
#
_entry.id   AF-A0A368RA79-F1
#
_cell.length_a   1.000
_cell.length_b   1.000
_cell.length_c   1.000
_cell.angle_alpha   90.00
_cell.angle_beta   90.00
_cell.angle_gamma   90.00
#
_symmetry.space_group_name_H-M   'P 1'
#
loop_
_entity.id
_entity.type
_entity.pdbx_description
1 polymer ?
#
loop_
_entity_poly.entity_id
_entity_poly.type
_entity_poly.pdbx_seq_one_letter_code
_entity_poly.pdbx_strand_id
1 'polypeptide(L)'
;MEPRPQQEAAGNKQKPRALHTSKRRHDALLIDCLGDLSFIVFVILLPIYFLYDMPPEFSVQLAAIRGLAMPDPGGASISTAFNVTLHAGNRRATGRCYHNSEALVIYDGFTIAAGRVPGFCVPGKGAREIRFLVSADGVGLPEHVLDRMALERRVGATQLDVEVKLFRRDDGSDRPMWIWCGLRMDGTTQPPNVTPCTVLGLQNWFSKDLYAR
;
A
#
# COMPACT_ATOMS: atom_id res chain seq x y z
N MET A 1 35.47 -48.54 -83.50
CA MET A 1 36.69 -47.85 -83.03
C MET A 1 36.22 -46.68 -82.18
N GLU A 2 36.39 -46.79 -80.86
CA GLU A 2 36.12 -45.69 -79.90
C GLU A 2 37.18 -44.58 -80.08
N PRO A 3 36.83 -43.28 -79.90
CA PRO A 3 37.22 -42.61 -78.65
C PRO A 3 36.26 -41.50 -78.13
N ARG A 4 36.20 -41.39 -76.79
CA ARG A 4 35.81 -40.23 -75.94
C ARG A 4 36.73 -39.01 -76.19
N PRO A 5 36.43 -37.72 -75.81
CA PRO A 5 36.09 -37.32 -74.42
C PRO A 5 35.22 -36.05 -74.17
N GLN A 6 34.71 -36.00 -72.91
CA GLN A 6 34.45 -34.90 -71.96
C GLN A 6 34.08 -33.46 -72.37
N GLN A 7 33.01 -32.91 -71.75
CA GLN A 7 33.02 -31.84 -70.72
C GLN A 7 31.56 -31.48 -70.36
N GLU A 8 31.05 -31.77 -69.15
CA GLU A 8 31.11 -30.97 -67.92
C GLU A 8 30.34 -29.64 -67.95
N ALA A 9 29.67 -29.33 -66.82
CA ALA A 9 28.96 -28.10 -66.45
C ALA A 9 27.51 -27.93 -66.99
N ALA A 10 26.50 -27.57 -66.20
CA ALA A 10 26.42 -27.25 -64.78
C ALA A 10 24.95 -27.42 -64.35
N GLY A 11 24.74 -28.07 -63.20
CA GLY A 11 23.43 -28.13 -62.56
C GLY A 11 22.95 -26.72 -62.19
N ASN A 12 21.77 -26.35 -62.68
CA ASN A 12 21.07 -25.14 -62.29
C ASN A 12 20.49 -25.30 -60.87
N LYS A 13 21.36 -25.23 -59.85
CA LYS A 13 20.97 -25.09 -58.44
C LYS A 13 20.82 -23.61 -58.08
N GLN A 14 19.86 -22.94 -58.68
CA GLN A 14 19.60 -21.53 -58.40
C GLN A 14 18.17 -21.27 -57.91
N LYS A 15 17.64 -22.15 -57.06
CA LYS A 15 16.37 -21.89 -56.37
C LYS A 15 16.23 -22.42 -54.93
N PRO A 16 17.25 -22.29 -54.06
CA PRO A 16 17.00 -22.26 -52.61
C PRO A 16 17.48 -20.97 -51.92
N ARG A 17 18.18 -20.07 -52.63
CA ARG A 17 18.83 -18.89 -52.01
C ARG A 17 17.88 -17.72 -51.72
N ALA A 18 16.95 -17.43 -52.64
CA ALA A 18 16.05 -16.28 -52.54
C ALA A 18 14.95 -16.43 -51.47
N LEU A 19 14.41 -17.64 -51.30
CA LEU A 19 13.39 -17.92 -50.29
C LEU A 19 13.99 -17.89 -48.87
N HIS A 20 15.19 -18.45 -48.71
CA HIS A 20 15.88 -18.49 -47.42
C HIS A 20 16.43 -17.11 -46.99
N THR A 21 16.76 -16.23 -47.93
CA THR A 21 17.15 -14.83 -47.64
C THR A 21 15.95 -13.95 -47.35
N SER A 22 14.82 -14.13 -48.04
CA SER A 22 13.57 -13.45 -47.75
C SER A 22 13.04 -13.80 -46.35
N LYS A 23 13.00 -15.09 -46.00
CA LYS A 23 12.60 -15.54 -44.66
C LYS A 23 13.52 -14.99 -43.56
N ARG A 24 14.86 -15.08 -43.73
CA ARG A 24 15.82 -14.51 -42.77
C ARG A 24 15.71 -12.98 -42.61
N ARG A 25 15.35 -12.26 -43.67
CA ARG A 25 15.13 -10.81 -43.62
C ARG A 25 13.84 -10.46 -42.88
N HIS A 26 12.76 -11.22 -43.09
CA HIS A 26 11.53 -11.07 -42.30
C HIS A 26 11.76 -11.39 -40.83
N ASP A 27 12.47 -12.47 -40.52
CA ASP A 27 12.79 -12.85 -39.13
C ASP A 27 13.65 -11.77 -38.44
N ALA A 28 14.62 -11.17 -39.15
CA ALA A 28 15.43 -10.08 -38.63
C ALA A 28 14.63 -8.79 -38.38
N LEU A 29 13.73 -8.42 -39.31
CA LEU A 29 12.85 -7.25 -39.14
C LEU A 29 11.86 -7.44 -37.99
N LEU A 30 11.36 -8.65 -37.78
CA LEU A 30 10.47 -8.96 -36.66
C LEU A 30 11.21 -8.85 -35.31
N ILE A 31 12.47 -9.30 -35.24
CA ILE A 31 13.28 -9.20 -34.02
C ILE A 31 13.58 -7.72 -33.70
N ASP A 32 13.90 -6.90 -34.70
CA ASP A 32 14.16 -5.47 -34.51
C ASP A 32 12.91 -4.74 -34.00
N CYS A 33 11.75 -4.99 -34.63
CA CYS A 33 10.47 -4.43 -34.18
C CYS A 33 10.10 -4.86 -32.76
N LEU A 34 10.35 -6.12 -32.38
CA LEU A 34 10.11 -6.61 -31.01
C LEU A 34 11.07 -5.94 -30.01
N GLY A 35 12.32 -5.72 -30.41
CA GLY A 35 13.32 -4.98 -29.63
C GLY A 35 12.92 -3.53 -29.38
N ASP A 36 12.51 -2.83 -30.44
CA ASP A 36 12.05 -1.43 -30.36
C ASP A 36 10.77 -1.29 -29.54
N LEU A 37 9.79 -2.20 -29.70
CA LEU A 37 8.60 -2.23 -28.86
C LEU A 37 8.94 -2.45 -27.40
N SER A 38 9.85 -3.40 -27.12
CA SER A 38 10.35 -3.64 -25.77
C SER A 38 11.02 -2.36 -25.21
N PHE A 39 11.88 -1.72 -26.00
CA PHE A 39 12.57 -0.50 -25.61
C PHE A 39 11.58 0.64 -25.29
N ILE A 40 10.57 0.86 -26.12
CA ILE A 40 9.52 1.86 -25.89
C ILE A 40 8.73 1.54 -24.62
N VAL A 41 8.36 0.27 -24.40
CA VAL A 41 7.64 -0.15 -23.19
C VAL A 41 8.51 0.08 -21.94
N PHE A 42 9.78 -0.29 -21.97
CA PHE A 42 10.70 -0.17 -20.82
C PHE A 42 11.14 1.26 -20.53
N VAL A 43 11.39 2.08 -21.55
CA VAL A 43 11.96 3.42 -21.39
C VAL A 43 10.89 4.49 -21.24
N ILE A 44 9.69 4.29 -21.81
CA ILE A 44 8.65 5.31 -21.83
C ILE A 44 7.46 4.86 -20.97
N LEU A 45 6.84 3.72 -21.28
CA LEU A 45 5.59 3.33 -20.62
C LEU A 45 5.77 2.89 -19.17
N LEU A 46 6.84 2.13 -18.87
CA LEU A 46 7.14 1.69 -17.50
C LEU A 46 7.41 2.86 -16.54
N PRO A 47 8.31 3.81 -16.83
CA PRO A 47 8.52 4.95 -15.92
C PRO A 47 7.29 5.85 -15.81
N ILE A 48 6.51 6.03 -16.88
CA ILE A 48 5.20 6.70 -16.82
C ILE A 48 4.29 5.96 -15.84
N TYR A 49 4.11 4.65 -16.01
CA TYR A 49 3.29 3.82 -15.13
C TYR A 49 3.72 3.94 -13.66
N PHE A 50 5.03 3.84 -13.38
CA PHE A 50 5.57 4.01 -12.03
C PHE A 50 5.32 5.41 -11.45
N LEU A 51 5.42 6.47 -12.26
CA LEU A 51 5.12 7.84 -11.82
C LEU A 51 3.64 8.07 -11.53
N TYR A 52 2.73 7.40 -12.26
CA TYR A 52 1.29 7.53 -12.06
C TYR A 52 0.73 6.62 -10.97
N ASP A 53 1.41 5.50 -10.68
CA ASP A 53 0.88 4.45 -9.81
C ASP A 53 1.51 4.39 -8.41
N MET A 54 2.35 5.36 -8.05
CA MET A 54 2.92 5.44 -6.70
C MET A 54 1.81 5.31 -5.64
N PRO A 55 2.00 4.44 -4.63
CA PRO A 55 1.03 4.28 -3.57
C PRO A 55 0.90 5.59 -2.80
N PRO A 56 -0.32 5.94 -2.36
CA PRO A 56 -0.49 7.06 -1.44
C PRO A 56 0.28 6.79 -0.15
N GLU A 57 0.88 7.85 0.39
CA GLU A 57 1.61 7.79 1.64
C GLU A 57 0.66 8.19 2.75
N PHE A 58 0.49 7.33 3.75
CA PHE A 58 -0.29 7.65 4.92
C PHE A 58 0.57 7.51 6.15
N SER A 59 0.47 8.48 7.06
CA SER A 59 1.06 8.38 8.38
C SER A 59 0.07 8.90 9.41
N VAL A 60 0.17 8.38 10.62
CA VAL A 60 -0.72 8.75 11.71
C VAL A 60 0.10 9.20 12.91
N GLN A 61 -0.39 10.28 13.54
CA GLN A 61 0.02 10.70 14.87
C GLN A 61 -1.15 10.53 15.82
N LEU A 62 -0.90 10.03 17.03
CA LEU A 62 -1.91 9.75 18.03
C LEU A 62 -1.57 10.45 19.34
N ALA A 63 -2.47 11.27 19.85
CA ALA A 63 -2.33 11.90 21.16
C ALA A 63 -3.44 11.40 22.09
N ALA A 64 -3.07 10.74 23.19
CA ALA A 64 -4.02 10.28 24.19
C ALA A 64 -4.55 11.48 25.00
N ILE A 65 -5.87 11.65 25.04
CA ILE A 65 -6.55 12.72 25.76
C ILE A 65 -7.09 12.22 27.10
N ARG A 66 -7.63 10.99 27.13
CA ARG A 66 -8.21 10.37 28.33
C ARG A 66 -7.95 8.87 28.42
N GLY A 67 -7.75 8.42 29.66
CA GLY A 67 -8.21 7.12 30.15
C GLY A 67 -7.52 5.84 29.67
N LEU A 68 -6.36 5.93 29.02
CA LEU A 68 -5.58 4.73 28.64
C LEU A 68 -5.13 3.95 29.90
N ALA A 69 -5.95 3.03 30.43
CA ALA A 69 -5.71 2.27 31.67
C ALA A 69 -6.16 2.90 33.01
N MET A 70 -7.19 3.76 33.02
CA MET A 70 -7.92 4.02 34.26
C MET A 70 -9.29 3.34 34.16
N PRO A 71 -9.53 2.24 34.90
CA PRO A 71 -10.83 1.59 34.88
C PRO A 71 -11.89 2.53 35.44
N ASP A 72 -13.09 2.47 34.87
CA ASP A 72 -14.21 3.26 35.35
C ASP A 72 -14.63 2.86 36.77
N PRO A 73 -15.19 3.79 37.57
CA PRO A 73 -15.69 3.49 38.89
C PRO A 73 -16.86 2.50 38.79
N GLY A 74 -16.57 1.20 39.00
CA GLY A 74 -17.53 0.11 38.77
C GLY A 74 -16.92 -1.18 38.21
N GLY A 75 -15.66 -1.15 37.75
CA GLY A 75 -14.90 -2.35 37.33
C GLY A 75 -14.73 -2.52 35.82
N ALA A 76 -13.76 -3.36 35.44
CA ALA A 76 -13.35 -3.96 34.14
C ALA A 76 -13.59 -3.23 32.80
N SER A 77 -13.97 -1.95 32.83
CA SER A 77 -14.31 -1.14 31.67
C SER A 77 -13.43 0.09 31.62
N ILE A 78 -13.08 0.53 30.42
CA ILE A 78 -12.28 1.74 30.20
C ILE A 78 -13.01 2.71 29.28
N SER A 79 -12.95 4.00 29.62
CA SER A 79 -13.27 5.09 28.69
C SER A 79 -11.96 5.64 28.13
N THR A 80 -11.83 5.66 26.81
CA THR A 80 -10.63 6.17 26.15
C THR A 80 -11.00 7.24 25.12
N ALA A 81 -10.12 8.22 24.98
CA ALA A 81 -10.25 9.25 23.96
C ALA A 81 -8.88 9.64 23.42
N PHE A 82 -8.76 9.69 22.09
CA PHE A 82 -7.53 10.02 21.39
C PHE A 82 -7.77 11.06 20.29
N ASN A 83 -6.89 12.05 20.22
CA ASN A 83 -6.77 12.95 19.09
C ASN A 83 -5.86 12.30 18.06
N VAL A 84 -6.42 11.97 16.90
CA VAL A 84 -5.68 11.38 15.79
C VAL A 84 -5.43 12.44 14.74
N THR A 85 -4.19 12.53 14.26
CA THR A 85 -3.83 13.31 13.08
C THR A 85 -3.38 12.35 11.99
N LEU A 86 -4.20 12.21 10.95
CA LEU A 86 -3.87 11.47 9.74
C LEU A 86 -3.21 12.41 8.74
N HIS A 87 -2.00 12.10 8.32
CA HIS A 87 -1.32 12.74 7.21
C HIS A 87 -1.53 11.86 5.98
N ALA A 88 -2.12 12.44 4.94
CA ALA A 88 -2.35 11.78 3.67
C ALA A 88 -1.57 12.52 2.58
N GLY A 89 -0.54 11.85 2.06
CA GLY A 89 0.27 12.27 0.93
C GLY A 89 -0.19 11.58 -0.35
N ASN A 90 -0.37 12.36 -1.41
CA ASN A 90 -0.74 11.88 -2.73
C ASN A 90 0.34 12.27 -3.74
N ARG A 91 1.12 11.28 -4.18
CA ARG A 91 2.17 11.49 -5.19
C ARG A 91 1.64 11.49 -6.63
N ARG A 92 0.37 11.14 -6.83
CA ARG A 92 -0.25 11.06 -8.15
C ARG A 92 -0.54 12.45 -8.70
N ALA A 93 -0.60 12.56 -10.03
CA ALA A 93 -0.92 13.83 -10.69
C ALA A 93 -2.35 14.31 -10.42
N THR A 94 -3.30 13.40 -10.18
CA THR A 94 -4.70 13.72 -9.91
C THR A 94 -4.99 13.73 -8.40
N GLY A 95 -5.93 14.57 -7.98
CA GLY A 95 -6.43 14.58 -6.61
C GLY A 95 -7.29 13.35 -6.29
N ARG A 96 -7.48 13.07 -5.00
CA ARG A 96 -8.37 12.00 -4.52
C ARG A 96 -9.22 12.49 -3.36
N CYS A 97 -10.51 12.13 -3.37
CA CYS A 97 -11.44 12.46 -2.30
C CYS A 97 -11.91 11.20 -1.56
N TYR A 98 -11.93 11.29 -0.24
CA TYR A 98 -12.37 10.27 0.69
C TYR A 98 -13.55 10.78 1.50
N HIS A 99 -14.57 9.94 1.70
CA HIS A 99 -15.77 10.27 2.45
C HIS A 99 -16.21 9.09 3.31
N ASN A 100 -17.01 9.34 4.34
CA ASN A 100 -17.56 8.30 5.23
C ASN A 100 -16.49 7.34 5.78
N SER A 101 -15.29 7.85 5.99
CA SER A 101 -14.17 7.09 6.48
C SER A 101 -14.29 6.81 7.97
N GLU A 102 -13.77 5.68 8.42
CA GLU A 102 -13.85 5.22 9.81
C GLU A 102 -12.45 4.94 10.35
N ALA A 103 -12.26 5.15 11.65
CA ALA A 103 -11.01 4.86 12.32
C ALA A 103 -11.26 4.10 13.62
N LEU A 104 -10.42 3.10 13.88
CA LEU A 104 -10.45 2.23 15.04
C LEU A 104 -9.06 2.23 15.69
N VAL A 105 -9.04 2.25 17.02
CA VAL A 105 -7.82 2.03 17.80
C VAL A 105 -7.94 0.68 18.49
N ILE A 106 -6.95 -0.17 18.27
CA ILE A 106 -6.93 -1.55 18.69
C ILE A 106 -5.74 -1.75 19.64
N TYR A 107 -5.97 -2.45 20.75
CA TYR A 107 -4.95 -2.88 21.68
C TYR A 107 -5.08 -4.38 21.91
N ASP A 108 -4.02 -5.13 21.62
CA ASP A 108 -3.99 -6.60 21.73
C ASP A 108 -5.20 -7.30 21.08
N GLY A 109 -5.64 -6.80 19.92
CA GLY A 109 -6.79 -7.32 19.18
C GLY A 109 -8.16 -6.82 19.65
N PHE A 110 -8.24 -6.03 20.73
CA PHE A 110 -9.48 -5.43 21.21
C PHE A 110 -9.62 -3.98 20.74
N THR A 111 -10.78 -3.62 20.19
CA THR A 111 -11.07 -2.22 19.83
C THR A 111 -11.35 -1.41 21.07
N ILE A 112 -10.46 -0.46 21.38
CA ILE A 112 -10.56 0.39 22.57
C ILE A 112 -11.11 1.79 22.28
N ALA A 113 -11.09 2.24 21.03
CA ALA A 113 -11.74 3.47 20.59
C ALA A 113 -12.19 3.37 19.13
N ALA A 114 -13.25 4.10 18.79
CA ALA A 114 -13.74 4.22 17.42
C ALA A 114 -14.10 5.68 17.10
N GLY A 115 -14.07 6.05 15.83
CA GLY A 115 -14.52 7.37 15.40
C GLY A 115 -14.67 7.48 13.89
N ARG A 116 -15.30 8.58 13.46
CA ARG A 116 -15.47 8.89 12.05
C ARG A 116 -14.42 9.90 11.61
N VAL A 117 -13.81 9.64 10.47
CA VAL A 117 -12.86 10.54 9.83
C VAL A 117 -13.66 11.48 8.92
N PRO A 118 -13.51 12.81 9.06
CA PRO A 118 -14.23 13.76 8.23
C PRO A 118 -13.83 13.58 6.76
N GLY A 119 -14.78 13.80 5.84
CA GLY A 119 -14.48 13.72 4.41
C GLY A 119 -13.40 14.73 3.99
N PHE A 120 -12.42 14.28 3.22
CA PHE A 120 -11.29 15.11 2.81
C PHE A 120 -10.85 14.79 1.40
N CYS A 121 -10.26 15.79 0.74
CA CYS A 121 -9.61 15.63 -0.55
C CYS A 121 -8.14 15.98 -0.44
N VAL A 122 -7.29 15.14 -1.03
CA VAL A 122 -5.85 15.36 -1.15
C VAL A 122 -5.56 15.78 -2.60
N PRO A 123 -4.95 16.95 -2.83
CA PRO A 123 -4.61 17.39 -4.18
C PRO A 123 -3.57 16.46 -4.83
N GLY A 124 -3.48 16.51 -6.16
CA GLY A 124 -2.42 15.82 -6.89
C GLY A 124 -1.05 16.39 -6.53
N LYS A 125 -0.05 15.52 -6.35
CA LYS A 125 1.31 15.84 -5.93
C LYS A 125 1.36 16.70 -4.65
N GLY A 126 0.44 16.48 -3.74
CA GLY A 126 0.32 17.25 -2.50
C GLY A 126 0.04 16.37 -1.29
N ALA A 127 -0.06 17.00 -0.13
CA ALA A 127 -0.35 16.35 1.13
C ALA A 127 -1.41 17.13 1.90
N ARG A 128 -2.10 16.43 2.81
CA ARG A 128 -3.10 17.03 3.70
C ARG A 128 -3.06 16.37 5.07
N GLU A 129 -3.25 17.19 6.10
CA GLU A 129 -3.44 16.73 7.48
C GLU A 129 -4.92 16.76 7.84
N ILE A 130 -5.38 15.72 8.51
CA ILE A 130 -6.75 15.54 8.93
C ILE A 130 -6.74 15.19 10.41
N ARG A 131 -7.35 16.06 11.22
CA ARG A 131 -7.48 15.87 12.67
C ARG A 131 -8.88 15.39 13.00
N PHE A 132 -8.98 14.36 13.81
CA PHE A 132 -10.25 13.82 14.27
C PHE A 132 -10.11 13.18 15.66
N LEU A 133 -11.25 13.02 16.33
CA LEU A 133 -11.33 12.40 17.63
C LEU A 133 -11.84 10.96 17.47
N VAL A 134 -11.19 10.04 18.15
CA VAL A 134 -11.70 8.67 18.36
C VAL A 134 -11.91 8.48 19.85
N SER A 135 -13.04 7.91 20.24
CA SER A 135 -13.36 7.68 21.64
C SER A 135 -14.22 6.44 21.79
N ALA A 136 -14.16 5.83 22.96
CA ALA A 136 -15.16 4.86 23.39
C ALA A 136 -15.33 4.97 24.90
N ASP A 137 -16.57 4.71 25.34
CA ASP A 137 -16.94 4.74 26.74
C ASP A 137 -17.33 3.33 27.18
N GLY A 138 -16.82 2.91 28.35
CA GLY A 138 -17.19 1.63 28.96
C GLY A 138 -16.74 0.39 28.18
N VAL A 139 -15.59 0.43 27.49
CA VAL A 139 -15.08 -0.76 26.76
C VAL A 139 -14.65 -1.82 27.77
N GLY A 140 -15.41 -2.92 27.82
CA GLY A 140 -15.09 -4.08 28.66
C GLY A 140 -13.86 -4.81 28.13
N LEU A 141 -12.79 -4.84 28.92
CA LEU A 141 -11.58 -5.60 28.61
C LEU A 141 -11.36 -6.67 29.68
N PRO A 142 -10.81 -7.84 29.31
CA PRO A 142 -10.37 -8.81 30.30
C PRO A 142 -9.34 -8.21 31.26
N GLU A 143 -9.38 -8.59 32.55
CA GLU A 143 -8.47 -8.05 33.57
C GLU A 143 -6.99 -8.19 33.19
N HIS A 144 -6.59 -9.34 32.62
CA HIS A 144 -5.21 -9.57 32.19
C HIS A 144 -4.75 -8.58 31.09
N VAL A 145 -5.65 -8.13 30.22
CA VAL A 145 -5.35 -7.13 29.17
C VAL A 145 -5.22 -5.74 29.80
N LEU A 146 -6.08 -5.43 30.77
CA LEU A 146 -6.04 -4.16 31.51
C LEU A 146 -4.75 -4.03 32.32
N ASP A 147 -4.36 -5.08 33.04
CA ASP A 147 -3.13 -5.10 33.84
C ASP A 147 -1.89 -4.95 32.96
N ARG A 148 -1.86 -5.64 31.82
CA ARG A 148 -0.77 -5.50 30.85
C ARG A 148 -0.71 -4.09 30.28
N MET A 149 -1.85 -3.51 29.91
CA MET A 149 -1.93 -2.13 29.41
C MET A 149 -1.43 -1.14 30.47
N ALA A 150 -1.82 -1.32 31.74
CA ALA A 150 -1.37 -0.48 32.84
C ALA A 150 0.14 -0.58 33.07
N LEU A 151 0.71 -1.79 32.98
CA LEU A 151 2.14 -2.01 33.10
C LEU A 151 2.91 -1.38 31.93
N GLU A 152 2.50 -1.70 30.69
CA GLU A 152 3.10 -1.16 29.46
C GLU A 152 3.05 0.36 29.43
N ARG A 153 1.97 0.96 29.94
CA ARG A 153 1.87 2.42 30.06
C ARG A 153 2.89 2.99 31.03
N ARG A 154 3.10 2.35 32.18
CA ARG A 154 4.08 2.79 33.19
C ARG A 154 5.52 2.73 32.68
N VAL A 155 5.84 1.72 31.89
CA VAL A 155 7.18 1.56 31.31
C VAL A 155 7.34 2.28 29.96
N GLY A 156 6.28 2.91 29.45
CA GLY A 156 6.30 3.63 28.18
C GLY A 156 6.48 2.70 26.96
N ALA A 157 5.94 1.50 27.01
CA ALA A 157 6.04 0.49 25.96
C ALA A 157 4.66 0.08 25.40
N THR A 158 3.65 0.94 25.53
CA THR A 158 2.29 0.61 25.07
C THR A 158 2.23 0.59 23.55
N GLN A 159 1.82 -0.54 22.99
CA GLN A 159 1.64 -0.69 21.54
C GLN A 159 0.17 -0.60 21.18
N LEU A 160 -0.18 0.38 20.36
CA LEU A 160 -1.54 0.61 19.85
C LEU A 160 -1.53 0.45 18.35
N ASP A 161 -2.52 -0.24 17.80
CA ASP A 161 -2.71 -0.31 16.37
C ASP A 161 -3.86 0.62 15.96
N VAL A 162 -3.66 1.40 14.91
CA VAL A 162 -4.69 2.27 14.34
C VAL A 162 -5.08 1.72 12.98
N GLU A 163 -6.34 1.35 12.87
CA GLU A 163 -6.93 0.89 11.63
C GLU A 163 -7.83 1.99 11.06
N VAL A 164 -7.57 2.42 9.83
CA VAL A 164 -8.36 3.45 9.14
C VAL A 164 -8.94 2.87 7.86
N LYS A 165 -10.27 2.95 7.74
CA LYS A 165 -11.03 2.57 6.55
C LYS A 165 -11.36 3.83 5.78
N LEU A 166 -10.76 3.96 4.59
CA LEU A 166 -11.03 5.08 3.70
C LEU A 166 -11.92 4.64 2.55
N PHE A 167 -13.08 5.30 2.38
CA PHE A 167 -13.94 5.06 1.22
C PHE A 167 -13.72 6.13 0.16
N ARG A 168 -13.40 5.71 -1.07
CA ARG A 168 -13.18 6.61 -2.19
C ARG A 168 -14.52 6.97 -2.84
N ARG A 169 -14.74 8.25 -3.10
CA ARG A 169 -15.96 8.72 -3.76
C ARG A 169 -15.97 8.49 -5.26
N ASP A 170 -14.81 8.57 -5.89
CA ASP A 170 -14.70 8.76 -7.34
C ASP A 170 -14.90 7.47 -8.15
N ASP A 171 -14.85 6.29 -7.53
CA ASP A 171 -14.89 5.01 -8.26
C ASP A 171 -16.27 4.37 -8.36
N GLY A 172 -17.23 4.80 -7.53
CA GLY A 172 -18.47 4.04 -7.31
C GLY A 172 -18.24 2.61 -6.80
N SER A 173 -16.99 2.22 -6.48
CA SER A 173 -16.66 0.93 -5.90
C SER A 173 -16.77 1.05 -4.38
N ASP A 174 -17.64 0.26 -3.76
CA ASP A 174 -17.76 0.14 -2.30
C ASP A 174 -16.57 -0.60 -1.67
N ARG A 175 -15.38 -0.55 -2.30
CA ARG A 175 -14.17 -1.18 -1.80
C ARG A 175 -13.41 -0.17 -0.93
N PRO A 176 -13.49 -0.27 0.40
CA PRO A 176 -12.66 0.57 1.27
C PRO A 176 -11.18 0.23 1.08
N MET A 177 -10.36 1.26 1.16
CA MET A 177 -8.93 1.14 1.37
C MET A 177 -8.69 1.03 2.88
N TRP A 178 -8.08 -0.07 3.29
CA TRP A 178 -7.70 -0.31 4.67
C TRP A 178 -6.26 0.12 4.89
N ILE A 179 -6.04 0.86 5.97
CA ILE A 179 -4.74 1.37 6.36
C ILE A 179 -4.50 0.93 7.79
N TRP A 180 -3.33 0.34 8.06
CA TRP A 180 -2.92 -0.09 9.39
C TRP A 180 -1.65 0.65 9.82
N CYS A 181 -1.65 1.21 11.02
CA CYS A 181 -0.51 1.93 11.58
C CYS A 181 -0.22 1.37 12.98
N GLY A 182 0.90 0.69 13.16
CA GLY A 182 1.35 0.27 14.48
C GLY A 182 2.06 1.42 15.18
N LEU A 183 1.52 1.89 16.30
CA LEU A 183 2.04 3.00 17.08
C LEU A 183 2.60 2.51 18.40
N ARG A 184 3.76 3.05 18.77
CA ARG A 184 4.30 2.93 20.12
C ARG A 184 4.09 4.24 20.85
N MET A 185 3.38 4.15 21.97
CA MET A 185 3.21 5.25 22.91
C MET A 185 4.35 5.17 23.92
N ASP A 186 5.38 5.96 23.68
CA ASP A 186 6.42 6.20 24.66
C ASP A 186 5.81 7.04 25.80
N GLY A 187 6.11 6.70 27.05
CA GLY A 187 5.52 7.34 28.24
C GLY A 187 5.88 8.81 28.44
N THR A 188 6.50 9.45 27.45
CA THR A 188 6.90 10.86 27.44
C THR A 188 5.83 11.71 26.75
N THR A 189 5.63 12.91 27.27
CA THR A 189 4.63 13.92 26.85
C THR A 189 4.86 14.51 25.44
N GLN A 190 5.61 13.80 24.58
CA GLN A 190 5.94 14.22 23.23
C GLN A 190 4.96 13.54 22.26
N PRO A 191 4.34 14.26 21.30
CA PRO A 191 3.51 13.62 20.28
C PRO A 191 4.30 12.50 19.61
N PRO A 192 3.71 11.30 19.38
CA PRO A 192 4.44 10.20 18.81
C PRO A 192 5.01 10.63 17.46
N ASN A 193 6.25 10.22 17.26
CA ASN A 193 6.96 10.31 16.01
C ASN A 193 6.02 9.87 14.87
N VAL A 194 5.98 10.62 13.78
CA VAL A 194 5.04 10.38 12.67
C VAL A 194 5.25 8.96 12.13
N THR A 195 4.34 8.03 12.42
CA THR A 195 4.56 6.63 12.04
C THR A 195 3.92 6.35 10.68
N PRO A 196 4.67 5.82 9.71
CA PRO A 196 4.12 5.43 8.42
C PRO A 196 3.14 4.27 8.59
N CYS A 197 2.08 4.30 7.80
CA CYS A 197 1.05 3.28 7.78
C CYS A 197 1.18 2.38 6.55
N THR A 198 0.82 1.11 6.70
CA THR A 198 0.74 0.16 5.60
C THR A 198 -0.64 0.23 4.96
N VAL A 199 -0.68 0.27 3.62
CA VAL A 199 -1.93 0.28 2.85
C VAL A 199 -2.25 -1.15 2.41
N LEU A 200 -3.27 -1.75 3.00
CA LEU A 200 -3.69 -3.12 2.72
C LEU A 200 -4.63 -3.23 1.51
N GLY A 201 -5.12 -2.10 0.99
CA GLY A 201 -6.07 -2.06 -0.13
C GLY A 201 -5.54 -2.41 -1.53
N LEU A 202 -4.22 -2.59 -1.71
CA LEU A 202 -3.62 -3.00 -2.99
C LEU A 202 -2.65 -4.18 -2.88
N GLN A 203 -2.21 -4.53 -1.67
CA GLN A 203 -1.35 -5.68 -1.48
C GLN A 203 -2.20 -6.87 -1.08
N ASN A 204 -2.28 -7.81 -2.02
CA ASN A 204 -2.53 -9.22 -1.75
C ASN A 204 -2.08 -9.59 -0.33
N TRP A 205 -2.98 -10.20 0.42
CA TRP A 205 -2.90 -11.17 1.53
C TRP A 205 -1.54 -11.56 2.18
N PHE A 206 -0.39 -11.29 1.57
CA PHE A 206 0.94 -11.75 1.94
C PHE A 206 1.69 -10.94 3.01
N SER A 207 1.16 -9.81 3.50
CA SER A 207 1.86 -9.10 4.59
C SER A 207 1.52 -9.62 5.99
N LYS A 208 0.78 -10.74 6.12
CA LYS A 208 0.48 -11.36 7.42
C LYS A 208 1.68 -12.02 8.10
N ASP A 209 2.84 -12.15 7.43
CA ASP A 209 3.95 -12.95 7.95
C ASP A 209 5.13 -12.18 8.57
N LEU A 210 5.05 -10.86 8.80
CA LEU A 210 6.15 -10.13 9.46
C LEU A 210 6.05 -10.02 11.00
N TYR A 211 5.04 -10.65 11.60
CA TYR A 211 4.96 -10.83 13.06
C TYR A 211 4.52 -12.25 13.46
N ALA A 212 4.98 -13.27 12.73
CA ALA A 212 5.03 -14.62 13.24
C ALA A 212 6.28 -14.76 14.13
N ARG A 213 6.07 -14.49 15.41
CA ARG A 213 6.77 -14.97 16.62
C ARG A 213 8.21 -15.47 16.48
#